data_AF-A0AAV5HWJ3-F1
#
_entry.id   AF-A0AAV5HWJ3-F1
#
_cell.length_a   1.000
_cell.length_b   1.000
_cell.length_c   1.000
_cell.angle_alpha   90.00
_cell.angle_beta   90.00
_cell.angle_gamma   90.00
#
_symmetry.space_group_name_H-M   'P 1'
#
loop_
_entity.id
_entity.type
_entity.pdbx_description
1 polymer ?
#
loop_
_entity_poly.entity_id
_entity_poly.type
_entity_poly.pdbx_seq_one_letter_code
_entity_poly.pdbx_strand_id
1 'polypeptide(L)' 'MLKCMRKFHLDDQSAILEKLHQQMQEANFEMEASVLSSEQIQEVVRRRVSPLFTLR' A
#
# COMPACT_ATOMS: atom_id res chain seq x y z
N MET A 1 -10.70 0.52 -4.34
CA MET A 1 -9.30 0.23 -4.00
C MET A 1 -8.69 -0.90 -4.84
N LEU A 2 -9.17 -2.17 -4.78
CA LEU A 2 -8.51 -3.30 -5.47
C LEU A 2 -8.39 -3.15 -6.99
N LYS A 3 -9.35 -2.48 -7.65
CA LYS A 3 -9.27 -2.14 -9.08
C LYS A 3 -8.13 -1.17 -9.40
N CYS A 4 -7.77 -0.27 -8.48
CA CYS A 4 -6.66 0.67 -8.65
C CYS A 4 -5.30 -0.02 -8.48
N MET A 5 -5.22 -1.01 -7.58
CA MET A 5 -4.01 -1.78 -7.31
C MET A 5 -3.49 -2.54 -8.56
N ARG A 6 -4.40 -3.04 -9.41
CA ARG A 6 -4.04 -3.80 -10.63
C ARG A 6 -3.17 -3.03 -11.63
N LYS A 7 -3.04 -1.71 -11.47
CA LYS A 7 -2.24 -0.84 -12.35
C LYS A 7 -0.76 -0.82 -12.00
N PHE A 8 -0.36 -1.40 -10.87
CA PHE A 8 1.01 -1.38 -10.38
C PHE A 8 1.74 -2.71 -10.65
N HIS A 9 3.07 -2.71 -10.54
CA HIS A 9 3.89 -3.92 -10.69
C HIS A 9 3.54 -5.00 -9.66
N LEU A 10 3.85 -6.27 -9.90
CA LEU A 10 3.51 -7.36 -8.97
C LEU A 10 4.08 -7.13 -7.56
N ASP A 11 5.33 -6.68 -7.47
CA ASP A 11 5.93 -6.32 -6.17
C ASP A 11 5.13 -5.19 -5.50
N ASP A 12 4.75 -4.18 -6.29
CA ASP A 12 3.93 -3.06 -5.87
C ASP A 12 2.58 -3.50 -5.31
N GLN A 13 1.91 -4.42 -5.99
CA GLN A 13 0.66 -5.03 -5.57
C GLN A 13 0.81 -5.77 -4.23
N SER A 14 1.88 -6.54 -4.04
CA SER A 14 2.12 -7.28 -2.80
C SER A 14 2.20 -6.37 -1.58
N ALA A 15 3.01 -5.29 -1.59
CA ALA A 15 3.06 -4.44 -0.39
C ALA A 15 1.84 -3.54 -0.21
N ILE A 16 1.07 -3.25 -1.26
CA ILE A 16 -0.26 -2.64 -1.10
C ILE A 16 -1.18 -3.59 -0.32
N LEU A 17 -1.15 -4.89 -0.62
CA LEU A 17 -1.91 -5.91 0.11
C LEU A 17 -1.40 -6.10 1.54
N GLU A 18 -0.09 -6.12 1.76
CA GLU A 18 0.48 -6.19 3.11
C GLU A 18 0.07 -4.98 3.95
N LYS A 19 0.12 -3.77 3.38
CA LYS A 19 -0.31 -2.55 4.08
C LYS A 19 -1.79 -2.56 4.40
N LEU A 20 -2.62 -3.03 3.48
CA LEU A 20 -4.06 -3.20 3.69
C LEU A 20 -4.34 -4.20 4.82
N HIS A 21 -3.66 -5.35 4.79
CA HIS A 21 -3.81 -6.37 5.81
C HIS A 21 -3.45 -5.83 7.21
N GLN A 22 -2.35 -5.10 7.33
CA GLN A 22 -1.95 -4.47 8.58
C GLN A 22 -3.01 -3.47 9.08
N GLN A 23 -3.53 -2.60 8.21
CA GLN A 23 -4.57 -1.65 8.59
C GLN A 23 -5.87 -2.33 9.04
N MET A 24 -6.26 -3.42 8.35
CA MET A 24 -7.43 -4.20 8.77
C MET A 24 -7.19 -4.85 10.13
N GLN A 25 -6.00 -5.39 10.40
CA GLN A 25 -5.67 -5.94 11.72
C GLN A 25 -5.73 -4.88 12.82
N GLU A 26 -5.16 -3.69 12.59
CA GLU A 26 -5.19 -2.56 13.52
C GLU A 26 -6.63 -2.07 13.80
N ALA A 27 -7.51 -2.17 12.81
CA ALA A 27 -8.93 -1.82 12.91
C ALA A 27 -9.84 -3.00 13.30
N ASN A 28 -9.30 -4.11 13.78
CA ASN A 28 -10.06 -5.32 14.15
C ASN A 28 -11.01 -5.82 13.05
N PHE A 29 -10.58 -5.68 11.80
CA PHE A 29 -11.30 -6.04 10.56
C PHE A 29 -12.66 -5.36 10.39
N GLU A 30 -12.86 -4.19 11.00
CA GLU A 30 -14.04 -3.39 10.77
C GLU A 30 -14.11 -2.91 9.31
N MET A 31 -15.27 -3.12 8.67
CA MET A 31 -15.41 -3.03 7.21
C MET A 31 -15.07 -1.64 6.65
N GLU A 32 -15.31 -0.59 7.44
CA GLU A 32 -15.07 0.81 7.08
C GLU A 32 -13.58 1.19 7.10
N ALA A 33 -12.71 0.39 7.72
CA ALA A 33 -11.28 0.65 7.77
C ALA A 33 -10.50 0.12 6.55
N SER A 34 -11.15 -0.65 5.67
CA SER A 34 -10.52 -1.40 4.57
C SER A 34 -10.41 -0.63 3.25
N VAL A 35 -10.30 0.71 3.30
CA VAL A 35 -10.22 1.55 2.09
C VAL A 35 -8.98 2.41 2.12
N LEU A 36 -7.87 1.89 1.59
CA LEU A 36 -6.74 2.72 1.21
C LEU A 36 -7.19 3.72 0.12
N SER A 37 -6.95 5.01 0.35
CA SER A 37 -7.16 6.05 -0.65
C SER A 37 -6.18 5.88 -1.81
N SER A 38 -6.50 6.49 -2.96
CA SER A 38 -5.57 6.46 -4.10
C SER A 38 -4.24 7.16 -3.78
N GLU A 39 -4.23 8.18 -2.92
CA GLU A 39 -2.98 8.82 -2.50
C GLU A 39 -2.14 7.89 -1.63
N GLN A 40 -2.77 7.17 -0.69
CA GLN A 40 -2.06 6.23 0.18
C GLN A 40 -1.44 5.08 -0.62
N ILE A 41 -2.15 4.57 -1.63
CA ILE A 41 -1.60 3.55 -2.54
C ILE A 41 -0.37 4.09 -3.29
N GLN A 42 -0.45 5.32 -3.80
CA GLN A 42 0.68 5.95 -4.47
C GLN A 42 1.86 6.18 -3.52
N GLU A 43 1.60 6.49 -2.25
CA GLU A 43 2.64 6.66 -1.25
C GLU A 43 3.39 5.35 -0.97
N VAL A 44 2.67 4.23 -0.83
CA VAL A 44 3.27 2.89 -0.65
C VAL A 44 4.20 2.54 -1.81
N VAL A 45 3.77 2.83 -3.04
CA VAL A 45 4.59 2.60 -4.24
C VAL A 45 5.78 3.56 -4.27
N ARG A 46 5.57 4.86 -4.03
CA ARG A 46 6.63 5.89 -4.02
C ARG A 46 7.71 5.65 -2.97
N ARG A 47 7.36 5.16 -1.79
CA ARG A 47 8.33 4.83 -0.73
C ARG A 47 9.26 3.69 -1.15
N ARG A 48 8.86 2.83 -2.09
CA ARG A 48 9.72 1.77 -2.65
C ARG A 48 10.55 2.21 -3.85
N VAL A 49 10.06 3.13 -4.67
CA VAL A 49 10.84 3.71 -5.79
C VAL A 49 11.68 4.92 -5.40
N SER A 50 11.54 5.43 -4.18
CA SER A 50 12.52 6.37 -3.64
C SER A 50 13.83 5.60 -3.47
N PRO A 51 14.92 6.00 -4.16
CA PRO A 51 16.21 5.41 -3.86
C PRO A 51 16.43 5.66 -2.38
N LEU A 52 16.58 4.58 -1.62
CA LEU A 52 17.21 4.64 -0.31
C LEU A 52 18.43 5.53 -0.51
N PHE A 53 18.38 6.73 0.06
CA PHE A 53 19.52 7.64 0.13
C PHE A 53 20.58 6.90 0.96
N THR A 54 21.35 6.02 0.32
CA THR A 54 22.65 5.60 0.83
C THR A 54 23.54 6.82 0.68
N LEU A 55 23.54 7.66 1.70
CA LEU A 55 24.63 8.58 1.96
C LEU A 55 25.86 7.70 2.22
N ARG A 56 26.78 7.66 1.26
CA ARG A 56 28.10 7.06 1.42
C ARG A 56 29.08 8.12 1.89
#